data_AF-A0AAE9F3D7-F1
#
_entry.id   AF-A0AAE9F3D7-F1
#
_cell.length_a   1.000
_cell.length_b   1.000
_cell.length_c   1.000
_cell.angle_alpha   90.00
_cell.angle_beta   90.00
_cell.angle_gamma   90.00
#
_symmetry.space_group_name_H-M   'P 1'
#
loop_
_entity.id
_entity.type
_entity.pdbx_description
1 polymer ?
#
loop_
_entity_poly.entity_id
_entity_poly.type
_entity_poly.pdbx_seq_one_letter_code
_entity_poly.pdbx_strand_id
1 'polypeptide(L)'
;MNSNSTFKNYTLKWKLGAASDEKTADGRDVSSVFNVEGDKLVQVETGKGGGKDSRIERYIENGKLVIVCTCNNVKCTRVYEKAA
;
A
#
# COMPACT_ATOMS: atom_id res chain seq x y z
N MET A 1 2.30 -7.66 -6.51
CA MET A 1 1.97 -7.99 -5.11
C MET A 1 0.64 -8.73 -5.08
N ASN A 2 0.56 -9.90 -4.46
CA ASN A 2 -0.70 -10.62 -4.27
C ASN A 2 -1.13 -10.45 -2.81
N SER A 3 -2.31 -9.87 -2.59
CA SER A 3 -2.89 -9.71 -1.26
C SER A 3 -4.10 -10.63 -1.15
N ASN A 4 -4.00 -11.64 -0.29
CA ASN A 4 -5.09 -12.57 0.00
C ASN A 4 -5.71 -12.23 1.37
N SER A 5 -7.03 -12.05 1.40
CA SER A 5 -7.79 -11.68 2.60
C SER A 5 -9.21 -12.24 2.52
N THR A 6 -9.84 -12.49 3.67
CA THR A 6 -11.23 -12.96 3.78
C THR A 6 -12.24 -12.04 3.11
N PHE A 7 -11.91 -10.76 2.93
CA PHE A 7 -12.78 -9.79 2.27
C PHE A 7 -12.63 -9.78 0.76
N LYS A 8 -11.39 -9.79 0.24
CA LYS A 8 -11.13 -9.75 -1.20
C LYS A 8 -9.67 -10.08 -1.49
N ASN A 9 -9.47 -10.95 -2.46
CA ASN A 9 -8.16 -11.27 -3.01
C ASN A 9 -7.92 -10.38 -4.22
N TYR A 10 -6.80 -9.65 -4.24
CA TYR A 10 -6.43 -8.85 -5.40
C TYR A 10 -4.93 -8.95 -5.68
N THR A 11 -4.61 -9.00 -6.97
CA THR A 11 -3.23 -8.98 -7.45
C THR A 11 -2.97 -7.62 -8.05
N LEU A 12 -2.14 -6.84 -7.37
CA LEU A 12 -1.72 -5.54 -7.83
C LEU A 12 -0.44 -5.66 -8.67
N LYS A 13 -0.53 -5.25 -9.93
CA LYS A 13 0.62 -5.11 -10.83
C LYS A 13 0.98 -3.63 -10.92
N TRP A 14 2.18 -3.31 -10.47
CA TRP A 14 2.70 -1.94 -10.46
C TRP A 14 4.12 -1.92 -11.00
N LYS A 15 4.56 -0.76 -11.47
CA LYS A 15 5.95 -0.50 -11.87
C LYS A 15 6.55 0.50 -10.90
N LEU A 16 7.80 0.27 -10.49
CA LEU A 16 8.55 1.21 -9.67
C LEU A 16 8.62 2.57 -10.34
N GLY A 17 8.30 3.63 -9.59
CA GLY A 17 8.34 5.02 -10.07
C GLY A 17 7.26 5.40 -11.09
N ALA A 18 6.33 4.51 -11.43
CA ALA A 18 5.22 4.83 -12.33
C ALA A 18 3.90 4.95 -11.55
N ALA A 19 3.17 6.03 -11.80
CA ALA A 19 1.80 6.16 -11.33
C ALA A 19 0.91 5.16 -12.06
N SER A 20 0.18 4.36 -11.30
CA SER A 20 -0.87 3.49 -11.81
C SER A 20 -2.22 4.00 -11.31
N ASP A 21 -3.12 4.28 -12.24
CA ASP A 21 -4.51 4.56 -11.93
C ASP A 21 -5.23 3.26 -11.61
N GLU A 22 -5.63 3.12 -10.34
CA GLU A 22 -6.36 1.97 -9.86
C GLU A 22 -7.71 2.40 -9.31
N LYS A 23 -8.73 1.61 -9.61
CA LYS A 23 -10.00 1.70 -8.91
C LYS A 23 -9.93 0.82 -7.67
N THR A 24 -9.86 1.45 -6.49
CA THR A 24 -9.85 0.73 -5.20
C THR A 24 -11.07 -0.17 -5.08
N ALA A 25 -10.97 -1.23 -4.25
CA ALA A 25 -12.07 -2.18 -4.04
C ALA A 25 -13.37 -1.53 -3.53
N ASP A 26 -13.27 -0.33 -2.96
CA ASP A 26 -14.33 0.53 -2.44
C ASP A 26 -14.99 1.41 -3.52
N GLY A 27 -14.53 1.31 -4.77
CA GLY A 27 -15.09 2.05 -5.92
C GLY A 27 -14.48 3.42 -6.17
N ARG A 28 -13.48 3.85 -5.38
CA ARG A 28 -12.80 5.14 -5.52
C ARG A 28 -11.64 5.05 -6.52
N ASP A 29 -11.56 6.02 -7.43
CA ASP A 29 -10.42 6.23 -8.31
C ASP A 29 -9.23 6.78 -7.52
N VAL A 30 -8.12 6.05 -7.53
CA VAL A 30 -6.89 6.41 -6.84
C VAL A 30 -5.71 6.27 -7.79
N SER A 31 -4.77 7.21 -7.73
CA SER A 31 -3.48 7.05 -8.37
C SER A 31 -2.50 6.54 -7.34
N SER A 32 -1.99 5.33 -7.55
CA SER A 32 -1.02 4.70 -6.67
C SER A 32 0.37 4.75 -7.31
N VAL A 33 1.36 5.23 -6.57
CA VAL A 33 2.78 5.28 -6.99
C VAL A 33 3.60 4.46 -6.00
N PHE A 34 4.45 3.58 -6.50
CA PHE A 34 5.34 2.76 -5.68
C PHE A 34 6.79 3.21 -5.85
N ASN A 35 7.39 3.66 -4.75
CA ASN A 35 8.79 4.08 -4.67
C ASN A 35 9.54 3.21 -3.67
N VAL A 36 10.82 2.98 -3.93
CA VAL A 36 11.71 2.32 -2.97
C VAL A 36 12.62 3.40 -2.40
N GLU A 37 12.48 3.65 -1.09
CA GLU A 37 13.30 4.59 -0.34
C GLU A 37 14.21 3.78 0.59
N GLY A 38 15.45 3.53 0.13
CA GLY A 38 16.39 2.66 0.84
C GLY A 38 15.90 1.21 0.88
N ASP A 39 15.69 0.66 2.08
CA ASP A 39 15.18 -0.70 2.30
C ASP A 39 13.65 -0.75 2.45
N LYS A 40 12.96 0.38 2.23
CA LYS A 40 11.51 0.50 2.43
C LYS A 40 10.79 0.67 1.10
N LEU A 41 9.71 -0.08 0.90
CA LEU A 41 8.78 0.12 -0.19
C LEU A 41 7.67 1.07 0.26
N VAL A 42 7.66 2.27 -0.30
CA VAL A 42 6.70 3.34 -0.03
C VAL A 42 5.68 3.40 -1.17
N GLN A 43 4.43 3.16 -0.84
CA GLN A 43 3.29 3.35 -1.73
C GLN A 43 2.58 4.66 -1.33
N VAL A 44 2.38 5.54 -2.30
CA VAL A 44 1.58 6.76 -2.14
C VAL A 44 0.32 6.61 -2.97
N GLU A 45 -0.83 6.68 -2.31
CA GLU A 45 -2.15 6.59 -2.92
C GLU A 45 -2.80 7.98 -2.86
N THR A 46 -2.96 8.62 -4.02
CA THR A 46 -3.62 9.92 -4.14
C THR A 46 -5.03 9.73 -4.68
N GLY A 47 -6.03 10.13 -3.88
CA GLY A 47 -7.42 10.05 -4.29
C GLY A 47 -7.75 11.05 -5.39
N LYS A 48 -8.30 10.58 -6.51
CA LYS A 48 -8.82 11.48 -7.55
C LYS A 48 -10.17 12.04 -7.11
N GLY A 49 -10.46 13.30 -7.45
CA GLY A 49 -11.76 13.93 -7.18
C GLY A 49 -12.06 14.28 -5.71
N GLY A 50 -11.05 14.58 -4.90
CA GLY A 50 -11.23 14.92 -3.47
C GLY A 50 -11.11 13.74 -2.52
N GLY A 51 -10.66 12.57 -3.01
CA GLY A 51 -10.30 11.44 -2.18
C GLY A 51 -9.07 11.74 -1.30
N LYS A 52 -8.99 11.10 -0.13
CA LYS A 52 -7.89 11.33 0.82
C LYS A 52 -6.61 10.65 0.36
N ASP A 53 -5.50 11.36 0.50
CA ASP A 53 -4.17 10.78 0.32
C ASP A 53 -3.84 9.78 1.44
N SER A 54 -3.24 8.66 1.04
CA SER A 54 -2.74 7.63 1.96
C SER A 54 -1.30 7.28 1.61
N ARG A 55 -0.44 7.16 2.62
CA ARG A 55 0.93 6.71 2.46
C ARG A 55 1.10 5.38 3.18
N ILE A 56 1.54 4.36 2.46
CA ILE A 56 1.77 3.01 2.98
C ILE A 56 3.25 2.67 2.86
N GLU A 57 3.93 2.56 3.98
CA GLU A 57 5.34 2.18 4.06
C GLU A 57 5.44 0.70 4.45
N ARG A 58 6.22 -0.07 3.69
CA ARG A 58 6.45 -1.50 3.93
C ARG A 58 7.95 -1.73 4.07
N TYR A 59 8.34 -2.37 5.17
CA TYR A 59 9.74 -2.68 5.43
C TYR A 59 9.85 -3.98 6.22
N ILE A 60 11.00 -4.65 6.10
CA ILE A 60 11.30 -5.84 6.89
C ILE A 60 12.08 -5.40 8.12
N GLU A 61 11.60 -5.79 9.29
CA GLU A 61 12.27 -5.55 10.56
C GLU A 61 12.29 -6.85 11.36
N ASN A 62 13.49 -7.31 11.76
CA ASN A 62 13.68 -8.57 12.49
C ASN A 62 13.01 -9.80 11.81
N GLY A 63 13.01 -9.86 10.48
CA GLY A 63 12.39 -10.95 9.72
C GLY A 63 10.86 -10.89 9.65
N LYS A 64 10.22 -9.86 10.21
CA LYS A 64 8.78 -9.60 10.12
C LYS A 64 8.52 -8.49 9.11
N LEU A 65 7.42 -8.60 8.36
CA LEU A 65 6.99 -7.57 7.43
C LEU A 65 6.12 -6.55 8.17
N VAL A 66 6.66 -5.34 8.37
CA VAL A 66 5.96 -4.23 8.99
C VAL A 66 5.37 -3.34 7.90
N ILE A 67 4.07 -3.08 8.00
CA ILE A 67 3.31 -2.22 7.10
C ILE A 67 2.69 -1.08 7.90
N VAL A 68 3.09 0.15 7.60
CA VAL A 68 2.57 1.36 8.23
C VAL A 68 1.75 2.13 7.21
N CYS A 69 0.45 2.24 7.43
CA CYS A 69 -0.45 3.07 6.63
C CYS A 69 -0.76 4.36 7.39
N THR A 70 -0.54 5.51 6.75
CA THR A 70 -0.87 6.84 7.28
C THR A 70 -1.87 7.49 6.34
N CYS A 71 -3.04 7.86 6.86
CA CYS A 71 -4.06 8.60 6.12
C CYS A 71 -4.63 9.71 7.01
N ASN A 72 -4.57 10.95 6.54
CA ASN A 72 -5.20 12.11 7.17
C ASN A 72 -4.95 12.21 8.71
N ASN A 73 -3.68 12.10 9.09
CA ASN A 73 -3.18 12.10 10.48
C ASN A 73 -3.46 10.84 11.33
N VAL A 74 -4.11 9.82 10.77
CA VAL A 74 -4.29 8.52 11.42
C VAL A 74 -3.24 7.54 10.93
N LYS A 75 -2.57 6.85 11.86
CA LYS A 75 -1.56 5.84 11.58
C LYS A 75 -2.06 4.46 11.98
N CYS A 76 -2.05 3.51 11.05
CA CYS A 76 -2.35 2.10 11.25
C CYS A 76 -1.08 1.29 11.00
N THR A 77 -0.72 0.39 11.91
CA THR A 77 0.45 -0.50 11.73
C THR A 77 -0.03 -1.95 11.70
N ARG A 78 0.44 -2.71 10.73
CA ARG A 78 0.22 -4.16 10.59
C ARG A 78 1.56 -4.85 10.55
N VAL A 79 1.71 -5.92 11.31
CA VAL A 79 2.93 -6.73 11.35
C VAL A 79 2.55 -8.13 10.89
N TYR A 80 3.25 -8.62 9.87
CA TYR A 80 3.07 -9.95 9.32
C TYR A 80 4.31 -10.80 9.60
N GLU A 81 4.07 -12.04 10.00
CA GLU A 81 5.12 -13.05 10.11
C GLU A 81 5.13 -13.89 8.84
N LYS A 82 6.33 -14.26 8.39
CA LYS A 82 6.48 -15.14 7.24
C LYS A 82 5.80 -16.48 7.57
N ALA A 83 4.86 -16.91 6.73
CA ALA A 83 4.30 -18.26 6.85
C ALA A 83 5.43 -19.29 6.69
N ALA A 84 5.41 -20.33 7.53
CA ALA A 84 6.36 -21.43 7.51
C ALA A 84 6.28 -22.22 6.20
#